data_AF-A0A926LB78-F1
#
_entry.id   AF-A0A926LB78-F1
#
_cell.length_a   1.000
_cell.length_b   1.000
_cell.length_c   1.000
_cell.angle_alpha   90.00
_cell.angle_beta   90.00
_cell.angle_gamma   90.00
#
_symmetry.space_group_name_H-M   'P 1'
#
loop_
_entity.id
_entity.type
_entity.pdbx_description
1 polymer ?
#
loop_
_entity_poly.entity_id
_entity_poly.type
_entity_poly.pdbx_seq_one_letter_code
_entity_poly.pdbx_strand_id
1 'polypeptide(L)'
;MDPPSWLRPGPKSPNLERSPDPESVYDELGASPGKCSATLGVIKAEEASATEEDDRFRWQVLHGLAEACMALQGQNGSWEEAAKYFAATEGRLGSCKSVAAHAVLGEALRFHAQHPSATVRLRGSGGDGTGVCAFRITEVTAGGPGERITVSVSGAHFSTEDLISATLCIDGKRSSGGLELVSRQSDGFSFTAEVPTLDAYPKTVDVAFVYGSTTTKENALTVEDPGVTGSPPAAELCDGTSSSS
;
A
#
# COMPACT_ATOMS: atom_id res chain seq x y z
N MET A 1 5.30 32.45 6.28
CA MET A 1 4.68 31.13 6.16
C MET A 1 5.74 30.20 5.64
N ASP A 2 5.83 29.02 6.24
CA ASP A 2 6.81 28.01 5.83
C ASP A 2 6.37 27.36 4.50
N PRO A 3 7.32 26.93 3.65
CA PRO A 3 6.98 26.18 2.44
C PRO A 3 6.20 24.91 2.82
N PRO A 4 5.30 24.42 1.96
CA PRO A 4 4.57 23.18 2.23
C PRO A 4 5.57 22.05 2.49
N SER A 5 5.33 21.25 3.53
CA SER A 5 6.10 20.03 3.76
C SER A 5 5.89 19.10 2.57
N TRP A 6 6.96 18.80 1.83
CA TRP A 6 6.87 18.01 0.61
C TRP A 6 6.56 16.56 0.94
N LEU A 7 5.32 16.15 0.60
CA LEU A 7 4.70 14.85 0.89
C LEU A 7 4.70 14.45 2.36
N ARG A 8 3.60 13.79 2.75
CA ARG A 8 3.47 13.24 4.10
C ARG A 8 4.20 11.90 4.14
N PRO A 9 5.08 11.66 5.12
CA PRO A 9 5.78 10.40 5.23
C PRO A 9 4.81 9.26 5.56
N GLY A 10 5.19 8.06 5.15
CA GLY A 10 4.38 6.85 5.29
C GLY A 10 5.24 5.61 5.49
N PRO A 11 4.62 4.48 5.82
CA PRO A 11 5.30 3.20 5.69
C PRO A 11 5.78 3.06 4.24
N LYS A 12 7.05 2.66 4.11
CA LYS A 12 7.66 2.42 2.80
C LYS A 12 6.94 1.26 2.13
N SER A 13 6.49 1.46 0.90
CA SER A 13 5.92 0.41 0.06
C SER A 13 6.94 -0.67 -0.21
N PRO A 14 6.68 -1.91 0.21
CA PRO A 14 7.36 -3.05 -0.36
C PRO A 14 6.99 -3.14 -1.85
N ASN A 15 7.97 -3.50 -2.67
CA ASN A 15 7.81 -3.75 -4.11
C ASN A 15 8.81 -4.86 -4.45
N LEU A 16 8.42 -6.10 -4.16
CA LEU A 16 9.31 -7.27 -4.25
C LEU A 16 9.37 -7.83 -5.68
N GLU A 17 8.31 -7.56 -6.44
CA GLU A 17 8.08 -7.88 -7.86
C GLU A 17 8.87 -6.97 -8.82
N ARG A 18 9.36 -5.83 -8.34
CA ARG A 18 10.22 -4.87 -9.07
C ARG A 18 9.55 -4.19 -10.26
N SER A 19 8.23 -4.08 -10.24
CA SER A 19 7.43 -3.35 -11.23
C SER A 19 6.90 -2.06 -10.60
N PRO A 20 6.97 -0.90 -11.26
CA PRO A 20 6.48 0.34 -10.65
C PRO A 20 4.99 0.26 -10.29
N ASP A 21 4.65 0.66 -9.07
CA ASP A 21 3.28 0.76 -8.56
C ASP A 21 3.03 2.17 -8.00
N PRO A 22 1.77 2.63 -7.89
CA PRO A 22 1.48 3.97 -7.41
C PRO A 22 2.03 4.27 -6.00
N GLU A 23 2.05 3.30 -5.08
CA GLU A 23 2.49 3.54 -3.70
C GLU A 23 4.02 3.63 -3.58
N SER A 24 4.78 2.84 -4.35
CA SER A 24 6.24 2.98 -4.43
C SER A 24 6.66 4.25 -5.17
N VAL A 25 5.91 4.67 -6.20
CA VAL A 25 6.17 5.94 -6.90
C VAL A 25 5.85 7.14 -6.02
N TYR A 26 4.80 7.08 -5.19
CA TYR A 26 4.56 8.07 -4.14
C TYR A 26 5.79 8.22 -3.21
N ASP A 27 6.38 7.10 -2.78
CA ASP A 27 7.56 7.11 -1.91
C ASP A 27 8.78 7.70 -2.61
N GLU A 28 9.02 7.38 -3.89
CA GLU A 28 10.16 7.94 -4.64
C GLU A 28 10.00 9.46 -4.84
N LEU A 29 8.79 9.95 -5.15
CA LEU A 29 8.52 11.39 -5.21
C LEU A 29 8.79 12.07 -3.85
N GLY A 30 8.43 11.40 -2.75
CA GLY A 30 8.64 11.91 -1.39
C GLY A 30 10.10 11.91 -0.99
N ALA A 31 10.84 10.84 -1.27
CA ALA A 31 12.23 10.68 -0.89
C ALA A 31 13.19 11.51 -1.76
N SER A 32 12.90 11.63 -3.06
CA SER A 32 13.82 12.19 -4.05
C SER A 32 13.21 13.33 -4.89
N PRO A 33 12.86 14.50 -4.31
CA PRO A 33 12.25 15.59 -5.08
C PRO A 33 13.12 16.08 -6.27
N GLY A 34 14.44 15.92 -6.16
CA GLY A 34 15.36 16.25 -7.26
C GLY A 34 15.24 15.34 -8.49
N LYS A 35 14.48 14.25 -8.42
CA LYS A 35 14.27 13.29 -9.52
C LYS A 35 12.87 13.33 -10.14
N CYS A 36 12.04 14.32 -9.81
CA CYS A 36 10.65 14.38 -10.27
C CYS A 36 10.45 14.26 -11.79
N SER A 37 11.38 14.78 -12.61
CA SER A 37 11.34 14.57 -14.07
C SER A 37 11.54 13.11 -14.50
N ALA A 38 12.46 12.38 -13.86
CA ALA A 38 12.67 10.97 -14.13
C ALA A 38 11.47 10.14 -13.67
N THR A 39 10.93 10.45 -12.49
CA THR A 39 9.73 9.81 -11.95
C THR A 39 8.50 10.07 -12.82
N LEU A 40 8.35 11.27 -13.39
CA LEU A 40 7.28 11.57 -14.35
C LEU A 40 7.35 10.70 -15.61
N GLY A 41 8.56 10.36 -16.07
CA GLY A 41 8.74 9.43 -17.19
C GLY A 41 8.17 8.05 -16.90
N VAL A 42 8.37 7.55 -15.68
CA VAL A 42 7.77 6.28 -15.21
C VAL A 42 6.25 6.41 -15.13
N ILE A 43 5.75 7.47 -14.48
CA ILE A 43 4.30 7.72 -14.33
C ILE A 43 3.60 7.72 -15.69
N LYS A 44 4.14 8.42 -16.69
CA LYS A 44 3.53 8.48 -18.04
C LYS A 44 3.48 7.13 -18.74
N ALA A 45 4.48 6.27 -18.52
CA ALA A 45 4.49 4.92 -19.08
C ALA A 45 3.41 4.05 -18.44
N GLU A 46 3.29 4.08 -17.12
CA GLU A 46 2.31 3.27 -16.37
C GLU A 46 0.87 3.81 -16.47
N GLU A 47 0.70 5.13 -16.51
CA GLU A 47 -0.62 5.74 -16.73
C GLU A 47 -1.23 5.29 -18.07
N ALA A 48 -0.39 5.13 -19.10
CA ALA A 48 -0.83 4.71 -20.42
C ALA A 48 -1.20 3.21 -20.49
N SER A 49 -0.66 2.38 -19.61
CA SER A 49 -0.97 0.95 -19.52
C SER A 49 -2.10 0.62 -18.52
N ALA A 50 -2.46 1.56 -17.64
CA ALA A 50 -3.47 1.34 -16.60
C ALA A 50 -4.88 1.04 -17.17
N THR A 51 -5.34 -0.20 -16.97
CA THR A 51 -6.65 -0.68 -17.43
C THR A 51 -7.76 -0.41 -16.42
N GLU A 52 -7.45 -0.50 -15.13
CA GLU A 52 -8.40 -0.28 -14.04
C GLU A 52 -8.62 1.21 -13.78
N GLU A 53 -9.86 1.59 -13.52
CA GLU A 53 -10.23 2.99 -13.32
C GLU A 53 -9.56 3.61 -12.08
N ASP A 54 -9.57 2.89 -10.96
CA ASP A 54 -8.92 3.31 -9.72
C ASP A 54 -7.41 3.53 -9.92
N ASP A 55 -6.77 2.66 -10.70
CA ASP A 55 -5.33 2.74 -10.97
C ASP A 55 -5.01 3.92 -11.88
N ARG A 56 -5.85 4.21 -12.89
CA ARG A 56 -5.72 5.45 -13.69
C ARG A 56 -5.77 6.69 -12.81
N PHE A 57 -6.71 6.78 -11.86
CA PHE A 57 -6.78 7.97 -10.98
C PHE A 57 -5.58 8.07 -10.04
N ARG A 58 -5.06 6.94 -9.55
CA ARG A 58 -3.82 6.90 -8.75
C ARG A 58 -2.62 7.38 -9.54
N TRP A 59 -2.47 6.96 -10.80
CA TRP A 59 -1.41 7.48 -11.68
C TRP A 59 -1.57 8.95 -12.01
N GLN A 60 -2.80 9.41 -12.28
CA GLN A 60 -3.11 10.79 -12.59
C GLN A 60 -2.76 11.76 -11.44
N VAL A 61 -3.08 11.42 -10.19
CA VAL A 61 -2.71 12.30 -9.06
C VAL A 61 -1.19 12.38 -8.90
N LEU A 62 -0.46 11.28 -9.13
CA LEU A 62 1.01 11.26 -9.11
C LEU A 62 1.60 12.07 -10.27
N HIS A 63 0.97 12.05 -11.45
CA HIS A 63 1.34 12.89 -12.59
C HIS A 63 1.24 14.37 -12.22
N GLY A 64 0.09 14.80 -11.71
CA GLY A 64 -0.10 16.18 -11.26
C GLY A 64 0.90 16.60 -10.18
N LEU A 65 1.20 15.70 -9.25
CA LEU A 65 2.18 15.91 -8.20
C LEU A 65 3.62 16.02 -8.75
N ALA A 66 4.00 15.20 -9.72
CA ALA A 66 5.33 15.27 -10.35
C ALA A 66 5.50 16.56 -11.17
N GLU A 67 4.44 17.01 -11.87
CA GLU A 67 4.41 18.30 -12.56
C GLU A 67 4.56 19.46 -11.56
N ALA A 68 3.79 19.45 -10.46
CA ALA A 68 3.91 20.43 -9.39
C ALA A 68 5.31 20.41 -8.72
N CYS A 69 5.89 19.22 -8.51
CA CYS A 69 7.24 19.07 -7.96
C CYS A 69 8.30 19.77 -8.81
N MET A 70 8.25 19.57 -10.14
CA MET A 70 9.16 20.22 -11.07
C MET A 70 8.92 21.73 -11.10
N ALA A 71 7.67 22.17 -11.16
CA ALA A 71 7.31 23.58 -11.21
C ALA A 71 7.74 24.34 -9.95
N LEU A 72 7.51 23.77 -8.75
CA LEU A 72 7.97 24.29 -7.47
C LEU A 72 9.49 24.49 -7.46
N GLN A 73 10.25 23.59 -8.06
CA GLN A 73 11.72 23.66 -8.09
C GLN A 73 12.28 24.52 -9.24
N GLY A 74 11.43 25.24 -9.98
CA GLY A 74 11.85 26.06 -11.12
C GLY A 74 12.34 25.24 -12.32
N GLN A 75 11.92 23.98 -12.41
CA GLN A 75 12.18 23.10 -13.55
C GLN A 75 11.00 23.18 -14.55
N ASN A 76 11.08 22.43 -15.64
CA ASN A 76 10.06 22.42 -16.71
C ASN A 76 8.80 21.61 -16.33
N GLY A 77 8.15 21.99 -15.23
CA GLY A 77 6.84 21.46 -14.81
C GLY A 77 5.69 22.37 -15.17
N SER A 78 4.48 21.81 -15.24
CA SER A 78 3.26 22.51 -15.65
C SER A 78 2.25 22.64 -14.50
N TRP A 79 2.02 23.87 -14.05
CA TRP A 79 0.93 24.19 -13.12
C TRP A 79 -0.46 23.92 -13.70
N GLU A 80 -0.60 24.04 -15.02
CA GLU A 80 -1.84 23.73 -15.73
C GLU A 80 -2.16 22.23 -15.68
N GLU A 81 -1.18 21.37 -15.97
CA GLU A 81 -1.35 19.92 -15.85
C GLU A 81 -1.56 19.50 -14.39
N ALA A 82 -0.83 20.09 -13.45
CA ALA A 82 -1.04 19.88 -12.02
C ALA A 82 -2.50 20.19 -11.59
N ALA A 83 -3.04 21.32 -12.03
CA ALA A 83 -4.43 21.72 -11.75
C ALA A 83 -5.46 20.80 -12.42
N LYS A 84 -5.21 20.40 -13.68
CA LYS A 84 -6.04 19.46 -14.43
C LYS A 84 -6.16 18.11 -13.70
N TYR A 85 -5.04 17.52 -13.27
CA TYR A 85 -5.08 16.24 -12.57
C TYR A 85 -5.65 16.35 -11.15
N PHE A 86 -5.43 17.48 -10.46
CA PHE A 86 -6.09 17.74 -9.18
C PHE A 86 -7.62 17.70 -9.30
N ALA A 87 -8.17 18.38 -10.31
CA ALA A 87 -9.61 18.38 -10.57
C ALA A 87 -10.13 17.02 -11.06
N ALA A 88 -9.37 16.32 -11.91
CA ALA A 88 -9.77 15.02 -12.46
C ALA A 88 -9.89 13.91 -11.40
N THR A 89 -9.17 14.04 -10.29
CA THR A 89 -9.06 13.01 -9.25
C THR A 89 -9.86 13.33 -7.97
N GLU A 90 -10.55 14.47 -7.92
CA GLU A 90 -11.32 14.88 -6.75
C GLU A 90 -12.46 13.90 -6.41
N GLY A 91 -12.44 13.38 -5.18
CA GLY A 91 -13.42 12.41 -4.69
C GLY A 91 -13.32 11.01 -5.30
N ARG A 92 -12.25 10.71 -6.07
CA ARG A 92 -12.08 9.43 -6.79
C ARG A 92 -10.94 8.55 -6.25
N LEU A 93 -10.22 9.04 -5.24
CA LEU A 93 -9.05 8.37 -4.71
C LEU A 93 -9.41 7.59 -3.44
N GLY A 94 -9.12 6.29 -3.46
CA GLY A 94 -9.41 5.39 -2.33
C GLY A 94 -8.20 5.02 -1.48
N SER A 95 -6.97 5.16 -1.98
CA SER A 95 -5.78 4.75 -1.23
C SER A 95 -5.26 5.86 -0.32
N CYS A 96 -4.79 5.50 0.88
CA CYS A 96 -4.21 6.44 1.85
C CYS A 96 -3.11 7.34 1.24
N LYS A 97 -2.21 6.78 0.41
CA LYS A 97 -1.16 7.52 -0.30
C LYS A 97 -1.70 8.42 -1.41
N SER A 98 -2.68 7.97 -2.18
CA SER A 98 -3.28 8.79 -3.24
C SER A 98 -4.07 9.96 -2.66
N VAL A 99 -4.82 9.75 -1.59
CA VAL A 99 -5.49 10.82 -0.84
C VAL A 99 -4.48 11.82 -0.27
N ALA A 100 -3.36 11.35 0.29
CA ALA A 100 -2.29 12.22 0.76
C ALA A 100 -1.63 13.01 -0.39
N ALA A 101 -1.40 12.38 -1.55
CA ALA A 101 -0.87 13.03 -2.75
C ALA A 101 -1.80 14.15 -3.23
N HIS A 102 -3.12 13.91 -3.26
CA HIS A 102 -4.11 14.91 -3.66
C HIS A 102 -4.11 16.12 -2.74
N ALA A 103 -4.06 15.89 -1.42
CA ALA A 103 -3.98 16.97 -0.45
C ALA A 103 -2.74 17.85 -0.67
N VAL A 104 -1.57 17.24 -0.89
CA VAL A 104 -0.32 17.97 -1.13
C VAL A 104 -0.33 18.68 -2.47
N LEU A 105 -0.93 18.08 -3.51
CA LEU A 105 -1.13 18.72 -4.81
C LEU A 105 -1.99 19.98 -4.65
N GLY A 106 -3.08 19.92 -3.88
CA GLY A 106 -3.91 21.07 -3.56
C GLY A 106 -3.17 22.16 -2.75
N GLU A 107 -2.29 21.78 -1.82
CA GLU A 107 -1.42 22.71 -1.10
C GLU A 107 -0.41 23.39 -2.02
N ALA A 108 0.20 22.66 -2.95
CA ALA A 108 1.12 23.19 -3.95
C ALA A 108 0.43 24.19 -4.90
N LEU A 109 -0.77 23.86 -5.38
CA LEU A 109 -1.58 24.75 -6.22
C LEU A 109 -1.96 26.03 -5.48
N ARG A 110 -2.33 25.92 -4.19
CA ARG A 110 -2.62 27.07 -3.34
C ARG A 110 -1.38 27.95 -3.12
N PHE A 111 -0.23 27.33 -2.88
CA PHE A 111 1.05 28.03 -2.77
C PHE A 111 1.36 28.80 -4.06
N HIS A 112 1.21 28.16 -5.23
CA HIS A 112 1.41 28.83 -6.53
C HIS A 112 0.47 30.02 -6.72
N ALA A 113 -0.82 29.87 -6.40
CA ALA A 113 -1.79 30.97 -6.54
C ALA A 113 -1.43 32.19 -5.67
N GLN A 114 -0.84 31.97 -4.49
CA GLN A 114 -0.39 33.05 -3.59
C GLN A 114 0.99 33.60 -3.97
N HIS A 115 1.82 32.78 -4.63
CA HIS A 115 3.21 33.07 -4.95
C HIS A 115 3.58 32.63 -6.37
N PRO A 116 3.02 33.25 -7.43
CA PRO A 116 3.07 32.73 -8.79
C PRO A 116 4.48 32.66 -9.40
N SER A 117 5.42 33.46 -8.90
CA SER A 117 6.82 33.49 -9.36
C SER A 117 7.80 32.83 -8.37
N ALA A 118 7.32 32.27 -7.26
CA ALA A 118 8.18 31.67 -6.27
C ALA A 118 8.64 30.27 -6.71
N THR A 119 9.91 29.99 -6.49
CA THR A 119 10.48 28.65 -6.54
C THR A 119 11.00 28.27 -5.16
N VAL A 120 10.93 26.99 -4.84
CA VAL A 120 11.32 26.42 -3.55
C VAL A 120 12.20 25.20 -3.79
N ARG A 121 13.17 25.00 -2.89
CA ARG A 121 13.94 23.76 -2.85
C ARG A 121 13.25 22.77 -1.93
N LEU A 122 12.60 21.78 -2.52
CA LEU A 122 11.96 20.70 -1.78
C LEU A 122 13.00 19.82 -1.09
N ARG A 123 12.66 19.31 0.09
CA ARG A 123 13.47 18.33 0.84
C ARG A 123 12.67 17.04 0.91
N GLY A 124 13.37 15.91 0.88
CA GLY A 124 12.71 14.62 0.98
C GLY A 124 11.98 14.47 2.32
N SER A 125 10.80 13.87 2.29
CA SER A 125 10.05 13.49 3.49
C SER A 125 10.80 12.33 4.17
N GLY A 126 11.58 12.61 5.20
CA GLY A 126 12.17 11.57 6.06
C GLY A 126 11.08 10.70 6.70
N GLY A 127 11.39 9.44 7.01
CA GLY A 127 10.42 8.40 7.41
C GLY A 127 9.75 8.55 8.79
N ASP A 128 9.85 9.71 9.44
CA ASP A 128 9.65 9.82 10.89
C ASP A 128 8.33 10.54 11.29
N GLY A 129 7.38 10.72 10.36
CA GLY A 129 6.09 11.35 10.64
C GLY A 129 4.93 10.37 10.86
N THR A 130 3.76 10.87 11.29
CA THR A 130 2.53 10.09 11.36
C THR A 130 2.21 9.51 9.99
N GLY A 131 2.33 8.18 9.86
CA GLY A 131 2.27 7.51 8.57
C GLY A 131 0.95 7.78 7.84
N VAL A 132 1.02 8.13 6.55
CA VAL A 132 -0.16 8.31 5.70
C VAL A 132 -1.09 7.08 5.68
N CYS A 133 -0.52 5.89 5.88
CA CYS A 133 -1.23 4.62 5.89
C CYS A 133 -1.08 3.92 7.24
N ALA A 134 -2.17 3.31 7.72
CA ALA A 134 -2.21 2.53 8.95
C ALA A 134 -2.63 1.08 8.64
N PHE A 135 -1.70 0.33 8.05
CA PHE A 135 -1.94 -1.05 7.64
C PHE A 135 -2.26 -1.94 8.84
N ARG A 136 -3.38 -2.67 8.77
CA ARG A 136 -3.82 -3.60 9.80
C ARG A 136 -4.74 -4.67 9.24
N ILE A 137 -4.72 -5.85 9.86
CA ILE A 137 -5.77 -6.86 9.69
C ILE A 137 -6.99 -6.42 10.50
N THR A 138 -8.10 -6.14 9.82
CA THR A 138 -9.32 -5.66 10.45
C THR A 138 -10.16 -6.82 10.97
N GLU A 139 -10.31 -7.85 10.16
CA GLU A 139 -11.21 -8.98 10.43
C GLU A 139 -10.61 -10.27 9.90
N VAL A 140 -10.87 -11.37 10.61
CA VAL A 140 -10.63 -12.71 10.11
C VAL A 140 -11.87 -13.55 10.38
N THR A 141 -12.45 -14.13 9.33
CA THR A 141 -13.63 -14.98 9.42
C THR A 141 -13.29 -16.38 8.99
N ALA A 142 -13.70 -17.37 9.79
CA ALA A 142 -13.65 -18.76 9.40
C ALA A 142 -14.76 -19.08 8.39
N GLY A 143 -14.49 -19.98 7.46
CA GLY A 143 -15.54 -20.79 6.84
C GLY A 143 -16.03 -21.90 7.80
N GLY A 144 -16.63 -22.94 7.24
CA GLY A 144 -16.89 -24.20 7.93
C GLY A 144 -15.62 -25.00 8.28
N PRO A 145 -15.74 -26.12 9.00
CA PRO A 145 -14.62 -27.00 9.30
C PRO A 145 -13.87 -27.45 8.04
N GLY A 146 -12.56 -27.22 8.00
CA GLY A 146 -11.71 -27.53 6.84
C GLY A 146 -11.84 -26.54 5.67
N GLU A 147 -12.66 -25.50 5.78
CA GLU A 147 -12.75 -24.44 4.78
C GLU A 147 -11.69 -23.36 4.98
N ARG A 148 -11.45 -22.58 3.92
CA ARG A 148 -10.54 -21.44 3.95
C ARG A 148 -11.04 -20.34 4.88
N ILE A 149 -10.09 -19.60 5.47
CA ILE A 149 -10.41 -18.36 6.18
C ILE A 149 -10.44 -17.20 5.19
N THR A 150 -11.23 -16.17 5.50
CA THR A 150 -11.16 -14.87 4.83
C THR A 150 -10.50 -13.87 5.76
N VAL A 151 -9.47 -13.18 5.26
CA VAL A 151 -8.73 -12.15 5.99
C VAL A 151 -9.00 -10.81 5.31
N SER A 152 -9.50 -9.85 6.08
CA SER A 152 -9.70 -8.47 5.63
C SER A 152 -8.62 -7.57 6.18
N VAL A 153 -8.07 -6.70 5.33
CA VAL A 153 -7.07 -5.70 5.70
C VAL A 153 -7.53 -4.30 5.33
N SER A 154 -6.98 -3.29 6.01
CA SER A 154 -7.19 -1.87 5.70
C SER A 154 -5.87 -1.10 5.78
N GLY A 155 -5.78 0.07 5.14
CA GLY A 155 -4.57 0.88 5.16
C GLY A 155 -3.42 0.28 4.34
N ALA A 156 -3.74 -0.51 3.32
CA ALA A 156 -2.75 -1.07 2.40
C ALA A 156 -1.96 0.05 1.74
N HIS A 157 -0.64 -0.11 1.77
CA HIS A 157 0.33 0.80 1.16
C HIS A 157 1.14 0.08 0.09
N PHE A 158 0.52 -0.90 -0.56
CA PHE A 158 1.09 -1.75 -1.60
C PHE A 158 -0.02 -2.24 -2.54
N SER A 159 0.36 -2.77 -3.71
CA SER A 159 -0.60 -3.23 -4.72
C SER A 159 -1.19 -4.59 -4.35
N THR A 160 -2.42 -4.87 -4.78
CA THR A 160 -3.01 -6.22 -4.60
C THR A 160 -2.32 -7.28 -5.45
N GLU A 161 -1.61 -6.88 -6.51
CA GLU A 161 -0.79 -7.78 -7.32
C GLU A 161 0.36 -8.39 -6.50
N ASP A 162 0.80 -7.67 -5.48
CA ASP A 162 1.89 -8.07 -4.59
C ASP A 162 1.50 -9.23 -3.66
N LEU A 163 0.21 -9.61 -3.62
CA LEU A 163 -0.25 -10.76 -2.85
C LEU A 163 0.44 -12.07 -3.25
N ILE A 164 0.98 -12.14 -4.47
CA ILE A 164 1.80 -13.28 -4.91
C ILE A 164 3.10 -13.44 -4.11
N SER A 165 3.61 -12.33 -3.56
CA SER A 165 4.84 -12.27 -2.76
C SER A 165 4.57 -12.23 -1.26
N ALA A 166 3.31 -12.02 -0.85
CA ALA A 166 2.91 -11.98 0.54
C ALA A 166 2.81 -13.38 1.16
N THR A 167 3.01 -13.46 2.47
CA THR A 167 2.86 -14.70 3.24
C THR A 167 1.87 -14.49 4.38
N LEU A 168 0.95 -15.43 4.55
CA LEU A 168 0.08 -15.49 5.72
C LEU A 168 0.55 -16.58 6.68
N CYS A 169 0.68 -16.22 7.95
CA CYS A 169 1.02 -17.12 9.04
C CYS A 169 -0.18 -17.25 9.96
N ILE A 170 -0.55 -18.48 10.29
CA ILE A 170 -1.62 -18.81 11.24
C ILE A 170 -0.94 -19.55 12.38
N ASP A 171 -0.91 -18.93 13.56
CA ASP A 171 -0.22 -19.44 14.75
C ASP A 171 1.25 -19.81 14.48
N GLY A 172 1.96 -18.94 13.77
CA GLY A 172 3.36 -19.12 13.39
C GLY A 172 3.61 -20.13 12.26
N LYS A 173 2.57 -20.79 11.74
CA LYS A 173 2.66 -21.72 10.61
C LYS A 173 2.21 -21.07 9.32
N ARG A 174 2.95 -21.30 8.24
CA ARG A 174 2.64 -20.75 6.92
C ARG A 174 1.37 -21.38 6.34
N SER A 175 0.44 -20.55 5.85
CA SER A 175 -0.67 -21.00 5.01
C SER A 175 -0.12 -21.67 3.74
N SER A 176 -0.64 -22.84 3.40
CA SER A 176 -0.42 -23.42 2.08
C SER A 176 -1.22 -22.66 1.01
N GLY A 177 -0.74 -22.71 -0.23
CA GLY A 177 -1.42 -22.07 -1.36
C GLY A 177 -1.16 -20.57 -1.51
N GLY A 178 -1.66 -20.02 -2.62
CA GLY A 178 -1.62 -18.57 -2.87
C GLY A 178 -2.75 -17.86 -2.13
N LEU A 179 -2.56 -16.56 -1.87
CA LEU A 179 -3.61 -15.71 -1.33
C LEU A 179 -4.54 -15.29 -2.47
N GLU A 180 -5.81 -15.66 -2.38
CA GLU A 180 -6.79 -15.38 -3.43
C GLU A 180 -7.62 -14.15 -3.06
N LEU A 181 -7.53 -13.09 -3.87
CA LEU A 181 -8.30 -11.86 -3.68
C LEU A 181 -9.81 -12.14 -3.78
N VAL A 182 -10.54 -11.76 -2.75
CA VAL A 182 -12.02 -11.87 -2.67
C VAL A 182 -12.67 -10.56 -3.07
N SER A 183 -12.19 -9.46 -2.51
CA SER A 183 -12.76 -8.14 -2.71
C SER A 183 -11.72 -7.06 -2.50
N ARG A 184 -11.92 -5.91 -3.14
CA ARG A 184 -11.10 -4.71 -2.99
C ARG A 184 -12.03 -3.52 -2.77
N GLN A 185 -11.68 -2.67 -1.80
CA GLN A 185 -12.40 -1.44 -1.51
C GLN A 185 -11.44 -0.38 -0.99
N SER A 186 -11.22 0.69 -1.74
CA SER A 186 -10.32 1.78 -1.33
C SER A 186 -8.91 1.28 -0.95
N ASP A 187 -8.43 1.55 0.26
CA ASP A 187 -7.15 1.08 0.80
C ASP A 187 -7.25 -0.28 1.52
N GLY A 188 -8.40 -0.96 1.40
CA GLY A 188 -8.65 -2.26 1.97
C GLY A 188 -8.90 -3.32 0.90
N PHE A 189 -8.63 -4.56 1.27
CA PHE A 189 -8.99 -5.72 0.47
C PHE A 189 -9.18 -6.94 1.38
N SER A 190 -9.87 -7.94 0.85
CA SER A 190 -10.05 -9.23 1.51
C SER A 190 -9.49 -10.33 0.63
N PHE A 191 -8.90 -11.35 1.24
CA PHE A 191 -8.38 -12.51 0.53
C PHE A 191 -8.65 -13.79 1.32
N THR A 192 -8.68 -14.93 0.64
CA THR A 192 -8.77 -16.23 1.29
C THR A 192 -7.42 -16.90 1.44
N ALA A 193 -7.30 -17.73 2.48
CA ALA A 193 -6.10 -18.51 2.76
C ALA A 193 -6.47 -19.86 3.40
N GLU A 194 -5.59 -20.85 3.23
CA GLU A 194 -5.75 -22.16 3.83
C GLU A 194 -5.26 -22.16 5.27
N VAL A 195 -5.99 -22.85 6.14
CA VAL A 195 -5.54 -23.04 7.52
C VAL A 195 -4.57 -24.22 7.56
N PRO A 196 -3.30 -24.01 7.97
CA PRO A 196 -2.38 -25.12 8.14
C PRO A 196 -2.85 -26.03 9.27
N THR A 197 -2.38 -27.28 9.27
CA THR A 197 -2.71 -28.19 10.36
C THR A 197 -2.16 -27.69 11.70
N LEU A 198 -3.06 -27.56 12.67
CA LEU A 198 -2.75 -27.17 14.04
C LEU A 198 -2.54 -28.39 14.93
N ASP A 199 -1.88 -28.17 16.06
CA ASP A 199 -1.49 -29.26 16.98
C ASP A 199 -2.64 -29.69 17.91
N ALA A 200 -3.71 -28.90 17.98
CA ALA A 200 -4.90 -29.15 18.78
C ALA A 200 -6.11 -28.39 18.21
N TYR A 201 -7.31 -28.91 18.49
CA TYR A 201 -8.59 -28.27 18.16
C TYR A 201 -9.61 -28.45 19.31
N PRO A 202 -10.54 -27.51 19.53
CA PRO A 202 -10.55 -26.17 18.92
C PRO A 202 -9.36 -25.33 19.42
N LYS A 203 -8.86 -24.42 18.58
CA LYS A 203 -7.73 -23.55 18.94
C LYS A 203 -7.96 -22.12 18.50
N THR A 204 -7.81 -21.19 19.43
CA THR A 204 -7.71 -19.76 19.12
C THR A 204 -6.31 -19.46 18.58
N VAL A 205 -6.25 -18.80 17.43
CA VAL A 205 -5.00 -18.59 16.67
C VAL A 205 -4.74 -17.12 16.39
N ASP A 206 -3.46 -16.77 16.32
CA ASP A 206 -3.01 -15.49 15.79
C ASP A 206 -2.89 -15.57 14.27
N VAL A 207 -3.13 -14.46 13.59
CA VAL A 207 -2.96 -14.35 12.14
C VAL A 207 -2.00 -13.21 11.84
N ALA A 208 -0.88 -13.53 11.18
CA ALA A 208 0.12 -12.55 10.76
C ALA A 208 0.23 -12.48 9.24
N PHE A 209 0.20 -11.27 8.71
CA PHE A 209 0.45 -10.96 7.32
C PHE A 209 1.87 -10.42 7.17
N VAL A 210 2.67 -11.05 6.31
CA VAL A 210 4.08 -10.74 6.09
C VAL A 210 4.28 -10.28 4.65
N TYR A 211 4.59 -8.99 4.49
CA TYR A 211 4.98 -8.39 3.21
C TYR A 211 5.78 -7.10 3.47
N GLY A 212 7.11 -7.17 3.34
CA GLY A 212 8.06 -6.11 3.73
C GLY A 212 8.15 -5.85 5.24
N SER A 213 7.02 -5.88 5.95
CA SER A 213 6.87 -5.84 7.40
C SER A 213 5.86 -6.91 7.84
N THR A 214 5.80 -7.19 9.14
CA THR A 214 4.83 -8.14 9.72
C THR A 214 3.74 -7.37 10.44
N THR A 215 2.48 -7.74 10.15
CA THR A 215 1.29 -7.22 10.84
C THR A 215 0.51 -8.39 11.42
N THR A 216 0.31 -8.39 12.72
CA THR A 216 -0.35 -9.50 13.44
C THR A 216 -1.68 -9.04 14.04
N LYS A 217 -2.70 -9.87 13.91
CA LYS A 217 -3.91 -9.83 14.73
C LYS A 217 -3.88 -10.99 15.71
N GLU A 218 -3.74 -10.66 16.98
CA GLU A 218 -3.77 -11.64 18.06
C GLU A 218 -5.20 -12.16 18.28
N ASN A 219 -5.32 -13.44 18.66
CA ASN A 219 -6.58 -14.11 18.94
C ASN A 219 -7.64 -13.88 17.84
N ALA A 220 -7.21 -13.98 16.58
CA ALA A 220 -7.97 -13.54 15.42
C ALA A 220 -9.24 -14.38 15.18
N LEU A 221 -9.16 -15.69 15.38
CA LEU A 221 -10.30 -16.62 15.28
C LEU A 221 -10.08 -17.87 16.12
N THR A 222 -11.15 -18.65 16.32
CA THR A 222 -11.07 -20.04 16.80
C THR A 222 -11.28 -20.99 15.64
N VAL A 223 -10.33 -21.90 15.43
CA VAL A 223 -10.37 -22.94 14.40
C VAL A 223 -10.89 -24.22 15.04
N GLU A 224 -11.92 -24.80 14.41
CA GLU A 224 -12.51 -26.07 14.79
C GLU A 224 -11.81 -27.25 14.08
N ASP A 225 -11.96 -28.46 14.63
CA ASP A 225 -11.39 -29.68 14.03
C ASP A 225 -11.98 -29.91 12.63
N PRO A 226 -11.16 -29.97 11.56
CA PRO A 226 -11.66 -30.20 10.21
C PRO A 226 -12.26 -31.59 9.99
N GLY A 227 -12.07 -32.55 10.91
CA GLY A 227 -12.67 -33.88 10.86
C GLY A 227 -12.14 -34.79 9.74
N VAL A 228 -11.10 -34.37 9.00
CA VAL A 228 -10.52 -35.12 7.88
C VAL A 228 -9.20 -35.79 8.27
N THR A 229 -9.20 -37.13 8.27
CA THR A 229 -8.02 -38.01 8.28
C THR A 229 -7.39 -38.07 6.89
N GLY A 230 -6.51 -37.13 6.58
CA GLY A 230 -5.60 -37.21 5.44
C GLY A 230 -4.31 -36.51 5.81
N SER A 231 -3.16 -37.19 5.69
CA SER A 231 -1.86 -36.63 6.06
C SER A 231 -1.56 -35.43 5.15
N PRO A 232 -1.60 -34.19 5.67
CA PRO A 232 -1.28 -33.03 4.86
C PRO A 232 0.25 -32.89 4.74
N PRO A 233 0.74 -32.12 3.75
CA PRO A 233 2.15 -31.74 3.71
C PRO A 233 2.54 -31.03 5.01
N ALA A 234 3.78 -31.24 5.47
CA ALA A 234 4.29 -30.63 6.69
C ALA A 234 4.15 -29.10 6.62
N ALA A 235 3.58 -28.50 7.66
CA ALA A 235 3.47 -27.05 7.76
C ALA A 235 4.88 -26.45 7.89
N GLU A 236 5.22 -25.54 6.98
CA GLU A 236 6.43 -24.75 7.06
C GLU A 236 6.24 -23.66 8.12
N LEU A 237 7.21 -23.47 9.01
CA LEU A 237 7.17 -22.39 9.97
C LEU A 237 7.40 -21.06 9.25
N CYS A 238 6.72 -20.02 9.70
CA CYS A 238 7.08 -18.68 9.29
C CYS A 238 8.40 -18.28 9.96
N ASP A 239 9.48 -18.17 9.19
CA ASP A 239 10.73 -17.60 9.69
C ASP A 239 10.51 -16.13 10.04
N GLY A 240 10.30 -15.88 11.33
CA GLY A 240 10.01 -14.55 11.88
C GLY A 240 10.43 -14.33 13.32
N THR A 241 10.83 -15.36 14.07
CA THR A 241 11.56 -15.15 15.32
C THR A 241 13.01 -14.86 14.99
N SER A 242 13.34 -13.57 14.87
CA SER A 242 14.67 -13.12 15.27
C SER A 242 14.82 -13.46 16.76
N SER A 243 15.32 -14.66 17.06
CA SER A 243 15.92 -14.94 18.35
C SER A 243 17.15 -14.04 18.47
N SER A 244 17.00 -12.90 19.13
CA SER A 244 18.14 -12.17 19.67
C SER A 244 18.79 -13.05 20.72
N SER A 245 19.98 -13.57 20.42
CA SER A 245 20.98 -13.97 21.41
C SER A 245 21.95 -12.83 21.64
#